data_AF-A0A349A4Y7-F1
#
_entry.id   AF-A0A349A4Y7-F1
#
_cell.length_a   1.000
_cell.length_b   1.000
_cell.length_c   1.000
_cell.angle_alpha   90.00
_cell.angle_beta   90.00
_cell.angle_gamma   90.00
#
_symmetry.space_group_name_H-M   'P 1'
#
loop_
_entity.id
_entity.type
_entity.pdbx_description
1 polymer ?
#
loop_
_entity_poly.entity_id
_entity_poly.type
_entity_poly.pdbx_seq_one_letter_code
_entity_poly.pdbx_strand_id
1 'polypeptide(L)'
;MSSKRRLGLSPNIIFIGLISFLTDVSSELIFTLMPLFLANVVGAATVVIGLIEGVAESTASLLKLLSGWLSDKLGNRKHLAFVGYALSTLSKPFMLFAGAWG
;
A
#
# COMPACT_ATOMS: atom_id res chain seq x y z
N MET A 1 -6.81 31.87 -21.58
CA MET A 1 -6.76 30.53 -22.21
C MET A 1 -8.08 29.82 -21.95
N SER A 2 -8.93 29.72 -22.97
CA SER A 2 -10.25 29.07 -22.87
C SER A 2 -10.05 27.56 -22.74
N SER A 3 -10.14 27.05 -21.50
CA SER A 3 -10.06 25.61 -21.23
C SER A 3 -11.28 24.94 -21.85
N LYS A 4 -11.09 24.25 -22.98
CA LYS A 4 -12.09 23.38 -23.59
C LYS A 4 -12.55 22.37 -22.54
N ARG A 5 -13.73 22.61 -21.94
CA ARG A 5 -14.39 21.67 -21.04
C ARG A 5 -14.86 20.50 -21.89
N ARG A 6 -14.24 19.33 -21.72
CA ARG A 6 -14.78 18.09 -22.29
C ARG A 6 -15.68 17.48 -21.23
N LEU A 7 -16.91 17.10 -21.60
CA LEU A 7 -17.90 16.48 -20.70
C LEU A 7 -18.28 17.32 -19.46
N GLY A 8 -18.15 18.66 -19.52
CA GLY A 8 -18.45 19.54 -18.39
C GLY A 8 -17.36 19.59 -17.29
N LEU A 9 -16.29 18.80 -17.42
CA LEU A 9 -15.18 18.73 -16.47
C LEU A 9 -13.93 19.44 -17.02
N SER A 10 -13.07 19.91 -16.11
CA SER A 10 -11.77 20.43 -16.51
C SER A 10 -10.86 19.29 -16.99
N PRO A 11 -10.03 19.50 -18.02
CA PRO A 11 -9.07 18.48 -18.47
C PRO A 11 -8.20 17.94 -17.33
N ASN A 12 -7.82 18.79 -16.36
CA ASN A 12 -7.02 18.40 -15.20
C ASN A 12 -7.72 17.36 -14.33
N ILE A 13 -9.04 17.45 -14.13
CA ILE A 13 -9.80 16.45 -13.36
C ILE A 13 -9.75 15.09 -14.07
N ILE A 14 -9.86 15.08 -15.39
CA ILE A 14 -9.79 13.85 -16.19
C ILE A 14 -8.39 13.23 -16.08
N PHE A 15 -7.32 14.02 -16.21
CA PHE A 15 -5.95 13.53 -16.08
C PHE A 15 -5.64 13.00 -14.67
N ILE A 16 -6.03 13.72 -13.61
CA ILE A 16 -5.82 13.27 -12.23
C ILE A 16 -6.63 11.99 -11.95
N GLY A 17 -7.87 11.91 -12.43
CA GLY A 17 -8.69 10.71 -12.31
C GLY A 17 -8.06 9.50 -13.00
N LEU A 18 -7.50 9.68 -14.19
CA LEU A 18 -6.80 8.62 -14.91
C LEU A 18 -5.53 8.16 -14.18
N ILE A 19 -4.74 9.10 -13.65
CA ILE A 19 -3.53 8.78 -12.87
C ILE A 19 -3.90 8.00 -11.61
N SER A 20 -4.93 8.43 -10.88
CA SER A 20 -5.42 7.72 -9.69
C SER A 20 -5.87 6.31 -10.04
N PHE A 21 -6.69 6.17 -11.09
CA PHE A 21 -7.18 4.87 -11.55
C PHE A 21 -6.03 3.91 -11.89
N LEU A 22 -5.04 4.37 -12.67
CA LEU A 22 -3.88 3.53 -13.01
C LEU A 22 -3.04 3.17 -11.79
N THR A 23 -2.90 4.09 -10.83
CA THR A 23 -2.17 3.86 -9.59
C THR A 23 -2.87 2.83 -8.70
N ASP A 24 -4.20 2.92 -8.58
CA ASP A 24 -5.02 1.99 -7.80
C ASP A 24 -4.98 0.60 -8.42
N VAL A 25 -5.19 0.50 -9.74
CA VAL A 25 -5.07 -0.78 -10.47
C VAL A 25 -3.70 -1.40 -10.27
N SER A 26 -2.61 -0.63 -10.40
CA SER A 26 -1.26 -1.15 -10.18
C SER A 26 -1.05 -1.66 -8.75
N SER A 27 -1.60 -0.96 -7.75
CA SER A 27 -1.42 -1.31 -6.35
C SER A 27 -2.22 -2.57 -5.99
N GLU A 28 -3.46 -2.66 -6.47
CA GLU A 28 -4.36 -3.79 -6.24
C GLU A 28 -3.86 -5.08 -6.92
N LEU A 29 -3.25 -4.96 -8.10
CA LEU A 29 -2.57 -6.07 -8.76
C LEU A 29 -1.40 -6.62 -7.93
N ILE A 30 -0.57 -5.75 -7.34
CA ILE A 30 0.55 -6.19 -6.50
C ILE A 30 0.04 -6.97 -5.27
N PHE A 31 -0.99 -6.46 -4.59
CA PHE A 31 -1.56 -7.15 -3.43
C PHE A 31 -2.18 -8.49 -3.80
N THR A 32 -2.85 -8.58 -4.94
CA THR A 32 -3.46 -9.83 -5.42
C THR A 32 -2.42 -10.85 -5.87
N LEU A 33 -1.27 -10.39 -6.40
CA LEU A 33 -0.20 -11.25 -6.88
C LEU A 33 0.81 -11.64 -5.80
N MET A 34 0.85 -10.94 -4.67
CA MET A 34 1.77 -11.22 -3.56
C MET A 34 1.71 -12.68 -3.06
N PRO A 35 0.53 -13.31 -2.85
CA PRO A 35 0.45 -14.70 -2.42
C PRO A 35 0.97 -15.66 -3.50
N LEU A 36 0.67 -15.35 -4.77
CA LEU A 36 1.16 -16.10 -5.93
C LEU A 36 2.68 -15.98 -6.09
N PHE A 37 3.27 -14.83 -5.79
CA PHE A 37 4.71 -14.62 -5.78
C PHE A 37 5.37 -15.45 -4.67
N LEU A 38 4.82 -15.41 -3.45
CA LEU A 38 5.32 -16.20 -2.33
C LEU A 38 5.25 -17.71 -2.61
N ALA A 39 4.18 -18.18 -3.24
CA ALA A 39 4.02 -19.59 -3.61
C ALA A 39 4.97 -20.01 -4.75
N ASN A 40 4.96 -19.27 -5.87
CA ASN A 40 5.56 -19.75 -7.11
C ASN A 40 7.01 -19.31 -7.31
N VAL A 41 7.40 -18.14 -6.80
CA VAL A 41 8.76 -17.61 -6.97
C VAL A 41 9.60 -17.92 -5.74
N VAL A 42 9.04 -17.67 -4.56
CA VAL A 42 9.76 -17.84 -3.30
C VAL A 42 9.68 -19.31 -2.80
N GLY A 43 8.68 -20.08 -3.26
CA GLY A 43 8.52 -21.50 -2.92
C GLY A 43 7.87 -21.78 -1.57
N ALA A 44 7.23 -20.78 -0.96
CA ALA A 44 6.62 -20.92 0.37
C ALA A 44 5.37 -21.82 0.34
N ALA A 45 5.24 -22.70 1.34
CA ALA A 45 4.05 -23.54 1.50
C ALA A 45 2.81 -22.70 1.84
N THR A 46 1.61 -23.13 1.41
CA THR A 46 0.34 -22.41 1.62
C THR A 46 0.06 -22.06 3.08
N VAL A 47 0.42 -22.94 4.03
CA VAL A 47 0.28 -22.69 5.47
C VAL A 47 1.15 -21.51 5.92
N VAL A 48 2.35 -21.39 5.36
CA VAL A 48 3.28 -20.30 5.65
C VAL A 48 2.75 -18.99 5.07
N ILE A 49 2.23 -19.00 3.84
CA ILE A 49 1.62 -17.82 3.21
C ILE A 49 0.45 -17.31 4.06
N GLY A 50 -0.45 -18.20 4.49
CA GLY A 50 -1.56 -17.83 5.37
C GLY A 50 -1.10 -17.28 6.73
N LEU A 51 0.00 -17.79 7.27
CA LEU A 51 0.60 -17.25 8.49
C LEU A 51 1.20 -15.85 8.28
N ILE A 52 1.90 -15.62 7.16
CA ILE A 52 2.43 -14.30 6.79
C ILE A 52 1.28 -13.30 6.63
N GLU A 53 0.25 -13.64 5.87
CA GLU A 53 -0.93 -12.79 5.66
C GLU A 53 -1.66 -12.50 6.97
N GLY A 54 -1.87 -13.52 7.81
CA GLY A 54 -2.52 -13.38 9.11
C GLY A 54 -1.74 -12.46 10.06
N VAL A 55 -0.42 -12.62 10.14
CA VAL A 55 0.44 -11.75 10.96
C VAL A 55 0.49 -10.33 10.40
N ALA A 56 0.57 -10.18 9.08
CA ALA A 56 0.58 -8.88 8.43
C ALA A 56 -0.72 -8.12 8.69
N GLU A 57 -1.88 -8.73 8.47
CA GLU A 57 -3.18 -8.10 8.67
C GLU A 57 -3.45 -7.80 10.16
N SER A 58 -3.06 -8.71 11.06
CA SER A 58 -3.18 -8.50 12.50
C SER A 58 -2.32 -7.33 12.96
N THR A 59 -1.06 -7.26 12.50
CA THR A 59 -0.15 -6.16 12.82
C THR A 59 -0.67 -4.84 12.27
N ALA A 60 -1.15 -4.82 11.02
CA ALA A 60 -1.74 -3.64 10.40
C ALA A 60 -2.98 -3.16 11.17
N SER A 61 -3.86 -4.07 11.58
CA SER A 61 -5.06 -3.76 12.35
C SER A 61 -4.73 -3.19 13.74
N LEU A 62 -3.77 -3.79 14.44
CA LEU A 62 -3.28 -3.28 15.73
C LEU A 62 -2.64 -1.89 15.58
N LEU A 63 -1.78 -1.71 14.57
CA LEU A 63 -1.16 -0.42 14.31
C LEU A 63 -2.17 0.65 13.92
N LYS A 64 -3.25 0.33 13.20
CA LYS A 64 -4.35 1.27 12.90
C LYS A 64 -5.01 1.75 14.19
N LEU A 65 -5.33 0.83 15.11
CA LEU A 65 -5.92 1.19 16.42
C LEU A 65 -4.98 2.06 17.25
N LEU A 66 -3.72 1.65 17.38
CA LEU A 66 -2.72 2.38 18.17
C LEU A 66 -2.39 3.75 17.57
N SER A 67 -2.20 3.83 16.25
CA SER A 67 -1.89 5.08 15.56
C SER A 67 -3.08 6.04 15.57
N GLY A 68 -4.32 5.55 15.46
CA GLY A 68 -5.53 6.35 15.62
C GLY A 68 -5.62 6.97 17.01
N TRP A 69 -5.51 6.15 18.06
CA TRP A 69 -5.53 6.63 19.44
C TRP A 69 -4.38 7.62 19.73
N LEU A 70 -3.17 7.31 19.28
CA LEU A 70 -2.00 8.16 19.49
C LEU A 70 -2.12 9.48 18.72
N SER A 71 -2.66 9.44 17.49
CA SER A 71 -2.94 10.62 16.68
C SER A 71 -3.94 11.54 17.35
N ASP A 72 -5.03 10.97 17.88
CA ASP A 72 -6.07 11.75 18.56
C ASP A 72 -5.57 12.36 19.88
N LYS A 73 -4.70 11.64 20.60
CA LYS A 73 -4.10 12.14 21.85
C LYS A 73 -3.05 13.24 21.61
N LEU A 74 -2.23 13.13 20.56
CA LEU A 74 -1.19 14.13 20.26
C LEU A 74 -1.72 15.36 19.51
N GLY A 75 -2.83 15.24 18.79
CA GLY A 75 -3.37 16.29 17.91
C GLY A 75 -2.47 16.62 16.70
N ASN A 76 -1.27 16.04 16.60
CA ASN A 76 -0.23 16.42 15.65
C ASN A 76 -0.01 15.34 14.57
N ARG A 77 -0.97 15.27 13.64
CA ARG A 77 -1.12 14.22 12.61
C ARG A 77 0.06 14.13 11.62
N LYS A 78 0.78 15.23 11.40
CA LYS A 78 1.85 15.34 10.39
C LYS A 78 3.05 14.44 10.69
N HIS A 79 3.51 14.39 11.94
CA HIS A 79 4.70 13.60 12.29
C HIS A 79 4.41 12.09 12.25
N LEU A 80 3.24 11.66 12.71
CA LEU A 80 2.83 10.25 12.63
C LEU A 80 2.70 9.78 11.19
N ALA A 81 2.10 10.58 10.32
CA ALA A 81 2.01 10.27 8.89
C ALA A 81 3.40 10.17 8.25
N PHE A 82 4.31 11.12 8.54
CA PHE A 82 5.66 11.11 8.01
C PHE A 82 6.43 9.84 8.40
N VAL A 83 6.38 9.44 9.68
CA VAL A 83 7.05 8.22 10.15
C VAL A 83 6.47 6.97 9.49
N GLY A 84 5.14 6.88 9.35
CA GLY A 84 4.50 5.75 8.67
C GLY A 84 4.89 5.63 7.19
N TYR A 85 4.88 6.75 6.46
CA TYR A 85 5.31 6.77 5.06
C TYR A 85 6.81 6.49 4.89
N ALA A 86 7.65 7.01 5.78
CA ALA A 86 9.10 6.74 5.77
C ALA A 86 9.37 5.24 6.00
N LEU A 87 8.71 4.64 6.99
CA LEU A 87 8.82 3.21 7.26
C LEU A 87 8.36 2.37 6.06
N SER A 88 7.19 2.68 5.47
CA SER A 88 6.67 1.96 4.31
C SER A 88 7.62 2.06 3.09
N THR A 89 8.21 3.23 2.86
CA THR A 89 9.14 3.45 1.76
C THR A 89 10.45 2.69 1.97
N LEU A 90 10.97 2.66 3.20
CA LEU A 90 12.17 1.91 3.55
C LEU A 90 11.96 0.39 3.47
N SER A 91 10.76 -0.12 3.73
CA SER A 91 10.45 -1.55 3.63
C SER A 91 10.47 -2.09 2.20
N LYS A 92 10.10 -1.28 1.19
CA LYS A 92 10.00 -1.74 -0.21
C LYS A 92 11.32 -2.28 -0.80
N PRO A 93 12.48 -1.61 -0.63
CA PRO A 93 13.78 -2.15 -1.05
C PRO A 93 14.12 -3.52 -0.45
N PHE A 94 13.63 -3.86 0.75
CA PHE A 94 13.89 -5.17 1.35
C PHE A 94 13.28 -6.32 0.55
N MET A 95 12.21 -6.08 -0.22
CA MET A 95 11.65 -7.09 -1.11
C MET A 95 12.63 -7.52 -2.21
N LEU A 96 13.56 -6.65 -2.62
CA LEU A 96 14.58 -7.00 -3.61
C LEU A 96 15.58 -8.06 -3.10
N PHE A 97 15.74 -8.15 -1.78
CA PHE A 97 16.65 -9.10 -1.13
C PHE A 97 15.96 -10.42 -0.75
N ALA A 98 14.63 -10.52 -0.89
CA ALA A 98 13.87 -11.72 -0.61
C ALA A 98 13.98 -12.70 -1.81
N GLY A 99 15.04 -13.52 -1.82
CA GLY A 99 15.35 -14.42 -2.94
C GLY A 99 14.80 -15.85 -2.81
N ALA A 100 14.61 -16.37 -1.59
CA ALA A 100 14.12 -17.72 -1.34
C ALA A 100 13.53 -17.83 0.07
N TRP A 101 12.52 -18.70 0.25
CA TRP A 101 11.98 -19.06 1.55
C TRP A 101 12.53 -20.44 1.95
N GLY A 102 13.72 -20.44 2.55
CA GLY A 102 14.41 -21.68 2.94
C GLY A 102 14.98 -22.43 1.75
#